data_AF-V5SBZ7-F1
#
_entry.id   AF-V5SBZ7-F1
#
_cell.length_a   1.000
_cell.length_b   1.000
_cell.length_c   1.000
_cell.angle_alpha   90.00
_cell.angle_beta   90.00
_cell.angle_gamma   90.00
#
_symmetry.space_group_name_H-M   'P 1'
#
loop_
_entity.id
_entity.type
_entity.pdbx_description
1 polymer ?
#
loop_
_entity_poly.entity_id
_entity_poly.type
_entity_poly.pdbx_seq_one_letter_code
_entity_poly.pdbx_strand_id
1 'polypeptide(L)'
;MATDFQLSRISHVSRLAIAAVAEGFSRREWPNAIADAIYGFDGTIYYADGCKFEPTDTEVDDTFNDPDFRWISDFLAFANVPPRQRPQQRTLARLRLIDLYFRIKYPERARLIAE
;
A
#
# COMPACT_ATOMS: atom_id res chain seq x y z
N MET A 1 0.36 8.03 -7.92
CA MET A 1 0.22 6.71 -7.24
C MET A 1 0.40 5.59 -8.27
N ALA A 2 0.60 4.33 -7.87
CA ALA A 2 0.63 3.21 -8.82
C ALA A 2 -0.74 2.99 -9.50
N THR A 3 -0.72 2.59 -10.76
CA THR A 3 -1.93 2.20 -11.53
C THR A 3 -2.46 0.82 -11.08
N ASP A 4 -3.73 0.53 -11.34
CA ASP A 4 -4.28 -0.81 -11.11
C ASP A 4 -3.55 -1.90 -11.88
N PHE A 5 -3.10 -1.58 -13.09
CA PHE A 5 -2.29 -2.49 -13.87
C PHE A 5 -0.99 -2.85 -13.15
N GLN A 6 -0.26 -1.86 -12.60
CA GLN A 6 0.94 -2.09 -11.79
C GLN A 6 0.63 -2.88 -10.52
N LEU A 7 -0.40 -2.47 -9.78
CA LEU A 7 -0.81 -3.13 -8.53
C LEU A 7 -1.31 -4.57 -8.74
N SER A 8 -1.78 -4.92 -9.94
CA SER A 8 -2.20 -6.28 -10.28
C SER A 8 -1.05 -7.25 -10.58
N ARG A 9 0.19 -6.76 -10.73
CA ARG A 9 1.37 -7.58 -11.02
C ARG A 9 1.86 -8.27 -9.75
N ILE A 10 2.03 -9.59 -9.82
CA ILE A 10 2.57 -10.41 -8.71
C ILE A 10 3.92 -9.87 -8.23
N SER A 11 4.81 -9.50 -9.17
CA SER A 11 6.13 -8.95 -8.83
C SER A 11 6.05 -7.64 -8.06
N HIS A 12 5.12 -6.76 -8.41
CA HIS A 12 4.91 -5.49 -7.71
C HIS A 12 4.42 -5.74 -6.27
N VAL A 13 3.44 -6.64 -6.11
CA VAL A 13 2.93 -7.02 -4.78
C VAL A 13 4.03 -7.61 -3.91
N SER A 14 4.83 -8.54 -4.44
CA SER A 14 5.95 -9.12 -3.70
C SER A 14 7.00 -8.10 -3.30
N ARG A 15 7.40 -7.18 -4.20
CA ARG A 15 8.35 -6.10 -3.86
C ARG A 15 7.79 -5.15 -2.82
N LEU A 16 6.51 -4.80 -2.92
CA LEU A 16 5.83 -3.96 -1.93
C LEU A 16 5.78 -4.67 -0.57
N ALA A 17 5.53 -5.98 -0.53
CA ALA A 17 5.55 -6.78 0.69
C ALA A 17 6.95 -6.88 1.30
N ILE A 18 8.00 -7.06 0.48
CA ILE A 18 9.40 -7.04 0.94
C ILE A 18 9.72 -5.69 1.59
N ALA A 19 9.36 -4.59 0.93
CA ALA A 19 9.57 -3.25 1.46
C ALA A 19 8.80 -3.05 2.77
N ALA A 20 7.55 -3.52 2.85
CA ALA A 20 6.74 -3.46 4.05
C ALA A 20 7.36 -4.24 5.21
N VAL A 21 7.76 -5.50 5.01
CA VAL A 21 8.44 -6.28 6.07
C VAL A 21 9.71 -5.58 6.57
N ALA A 22 10.45 -4.89 5.69
CA ALA A 22 11.67 -4.16 6.06
C ALA A 22 11.43 -2.94 6.95
N GLU A 23 10.21 -2.39 7.00
CA GLU A 23 9.85 -1.30 7.93
C GLU A 23 9.78 -1.79 9.39
N GLY A 24 9.60 -3.09 9.61
CA GLY A 24 9.56 -3.69 10.95
C GLY A 24 8.28 -3.41 11.74
N PHE A 25 7.27 -2.78 11.13
CA PHE A 25 5.97 -2.55 11.76
C PHE A 25 5.23 -3.86 12.00
N SER A 26 4.57 -3.94 13.15
CA SER A 26 3.55 -4.95 13.38
C SER A 26 2.35 -4.73 12.46
N ARG A 27 1.61 -5.81 12.18
CA ARG A 27 0.38 -5.74 11.34
C ARG A 27 -0.66 -4.72 11.81
N ARG A 28 -0.69 -4.38 13.11
CA ARG A 28 -1.65 -3.41 13.68
C ARG A 28 -1.18 -1.96 13.54
N GLU A 29 0.10 -1.73 13.35
CA GLU A 29 0.68 -0.39 13.21
C GLU A 29 0.56 0.16 11.79
N TRP A 30 0.43 -0.72 10.80
CA TRP A 30 0.33 -0.35 9.38
C TRP A 30 -0.75 0.68 9.06
N PRO A 31 -2.02 0.53 9.51
CA PRO A 31 -3.04 1.54 9.24
C PRO A 31 -2.66 2.92 9.80
N ASN A 32 -2.14 2.98 11.03
CA ASN A 32 -1.70 4.23 11.64
C ASN A 32 -0.53 4.85 10.88
N ALA A 33 0.48 4.05 10.50
CA ALA A 33 1.63 4.55 9.74
C ALA A 33 1.22 5.09 8.35
N ILE A 34 0.24 4.46 7.71
CA ILE A 34 -0.34 4.92 6.44
C ILE A 34 -1.10 6.22 6.66
N ALA A 35 -1.96 6.30 7.68
CA ALA A 35 -2.71 7.51 8.02
C ALA A 35 -1.78 8.69 8.31
N ASP A 36 -0.77 8.50 9.16
CA ASP A 36 0.24 9.51 9.49
C ASP A 36 0.99 10.00 8.25
N ALA A 37 1.28 9.11 7.30
CA ALA A 37 1.93 9.48 6.05
C ALA A 37 1.02 10.28 5.13
N ILE A 38 -0.24 9.85 4.95
CA ILE A 38 -1.17 10.46 3.99
C ILE A 38 -1.70 11.79 4.52
N TYR A 39 -2.23 11.82 5.74
CA TYR A 39 -2.85 13.03 6.30
C TYR A 39 -1.81 14.05 6.77
N GLY A 40 -0.58 13.59 7.08
CA GLY A 40 0.54 14.47 7.41
C GLY A 40 1.34 14.96 6.20
N PHE A 41 0.96 14.60 4.97
CA PHE A 41 1.69 15.01 3.77
C PHE A 41 1.38 16.46 3.39
N ASP A 42 2.39 17.33 3.49
CA ASP A 42 2.32 18.72 3.02
C ASP A 42 2.49 18.77 1.50
N GLY A 43 1.42 18.46 0.77
CA GLY A 43 1.43 18.45 -0.70
C GLY A 43 0.13 17.93 -1.29
N THR A 44 0.08 17.87 -2.62
CA THR A 44 -1.06 17.28 -3.34
C THR A 44 -0.70 15.91 -3.88
N ILE A 45 -1.57 14.94 -3.60
CA ILE A 45 -1.42 13.56 -4.07
C ILE A 45 -2.28 13.39 -5.31
N TYR A 46 -1.71 12.73 -6.32
CA TYR A 46 -2.42 12.43 -7.57
C TYR A 46 -2.40 10.93 -7.87
N TYR A 47 -3.53 10.47 -8.39
CA TYR A 47 -3.64 9.21 -9.09
C TYR A 47 -2.80 9.24 -10.38
N ALA A 48 -2.54 8.06 -10.95
CA ALA A 48 -1.74 7.93 -12.17
C ALA A 48 -2.39 8.56 -13.41
N ASP A 49 -3.71 8.72 -13.39
CA ASP A 49 -4.49 9.38 -14.44
C ASP A 49 -4.52 10.92 -14.31
N GLY A 50 -3.87 11.48 -13.28
CA GLY A 50 -3.84 12.91 -13.00
C GLY A 50 -5.02 13.41 -12.16
N CYS A 51 -5.96 12.54 -11.78
CA CYS A 51 -7.01 12.91 -10.82
C CYS A 51 -6.40 13.16 -9.44
N LYS A 52 -6.86 14.21 -8.76
CA LYS A 52 -6.44 14.48 -7.37
C LYS A 52 -6.96 13.37 -6.47
N PHE A 53 -6.10 12.89 -5.57
CA PHE A 53 -6.50 12.01 -4.48
C PHE A 53 -6.93 12.88 -3.29
N GLU A 54 -8.19 12.79 -2.92
CA GLU A 54 -8.79 13.50 -1.78
C GLU A 54 -9.31 12.43 -0.80
N PRO A 55 -8.47 11.96 0.14
CA PRO A 55 -8.90 10.96 1.11
C PRO A 55 -9.95 11.57 2.04
N THR A 56 -10.97 10.78 2.39
CA THR A 56 -11.87 11.11 3.51
C THR A 56 -11.13 10.94 4.83
N ASP A 57 -11.67 11.48 5.93
CA ASP A 57 -11.08 11.30 7.27
C ASP A 57 -11.00 9.82 7.69
N THR A 58 -11.86 8.96 7.13
CA THR A 58 -11.95 7.52 7.43
C THR A 58 -11.34 6.62 6.36
N GLU A 59 -10.74 7.17 5.29
CA GLU A 59 -10.31 6.41 4.10
C GLU A 59 -9.41 5.22 4.46
N VAL A 60 -8.45 5.44 5.35
CA VAL A 60 -7.51 4.40 5.81
C VAL A 60 -8.22 3.36 6.68
N ASP A 61 -9.04 3.79 7.63
CA ASP A 61 -9.77 2.90 8.53
C ASP A 61 -10.74 2.01 7.77
N ASP A 62 -11.51 2.58 6.84
CA ASP A 62 -12.46 1.86 6.00
C ASP A 62 -11.74 0.84 5.09
N THR A 63 -10.60 1.23 4.52
CA THR A 63 -9.79 0.36 3.65
C THR A 63 -9.20 -0.83 4.41
N PHE A 64 -8.78 -0.62 5.65
CA PHE A 64 -8.18 -1.63 6.52
C PHE A 64 -9.12 -2.14 7.62
N ASN A 65 -10.43 -2.00 7.44
CA ASN A 65 -11.46 -2.53 8.34
C ASN A 65 -11.50 -4.07 8.27
N ASP A 66 -10.53 -4.69 8.94
CA ASP A 66 -10.32 -6.12 9.07
C ASP A 66 -10.03 -6.41 10.55
N PRO A 67 -10.97 -7.02 11.30
CA PRO A 67 -10.91 -7.14 12.77
C PRO A 67 -9.60 -7.73 13.31
N ASP A 68 -8.97 -8.62 12.53
CA ASP A 68 -7.74 -9.31 12.92
C ASP A 68 -6.50 -8.80 12.19
N PHE A 69 -6.61 -7.83 11.29
CA PHE A 69 -5.55 -7.45 10.35
C PHE A 69 -4.99 -8.68 9.60
N ARG A 70 -5.86 -9.65 9.30
CA ARG A 70 -5.51 -10.90 8.63
C ARG A 70 -5.00 -10.62 7.23
N TRP A 71 -5.65 -9.70 6.52
CA TRP A 71 -5.22 -9.27 5.20
C TRP A 71 -3.81 -8.68 5.21
N ILE A 72 -3.46 -7.84 6.20
CA ILE A 72 -2.11 -7.28 6.33
C ILE A 72 -1.12 -8.40 6.62
N SER A 73 -1.47 -9.33 7.51
CA SER A 73 -0.65 -10.51 7.80
C SER A 73 -0.37 -11.34 6.53
N ASP A 74 -1.40 -11.63 5.75
CA ASP A 74 -1.29 -12.38 4.49
C ASP A 74 -0.47 -11.60 3.45
N PHE A 75 -0.65 -10.28 3.37
CA PHE A 75 0.14 -9.41 2.50
C PHE A 75 1.63 -9.44 2.87
N LEU A 76 1.98 -9.32 4.15
CA LEU A 76 3.37 -9.35 4.60
C LEU A 76 4.02 -10.72 4.31
N ALA A 77 3.26 -11.82 4.34
CA ALA A 77 3.76 -13.13 3.96
C ALA A 77 4.21 -13.21 2.49
N PHE A 78 3.70 -12.34 1.62
CA PHE A 78 4.11 -12.26 0.21
C PHE A 78 5.55 -11.79 -0.01
N ALA A 79 6.22 -11.31 1.05
CA ALA A 79 7.66 -11.04 1.02
C ALA A 79 8.48 -12.32 0.87
N ASN A 80 8.00 -13.44 1.42
CA ASN A 80 8.69 -14.73 1.40
C ASN A 80 8.09 -15.69 0.37
N VAL A 81 6.76 -15.65 0.20
CA VAL A 81 6.03 -16.56 -0.70
C VAL A 81 5.17 -15.73 -1.64
N PRO A 82 5.55 -15.54 -2.91
CA PRO A 82 4.78 -14.72 -3.85
C PRO A 82 3.31 -15.15 -3.96
N PRO A 83 2.37 -14.21 -4.19
CA PRO A 83 0.97 -14.54 -4.33
C PRO A 83 0.76 -15.43 -5.55
N ARG A 84 -0.04 -16.50 -5.39
CA ARG A 84 -0.36 -17.45 -6.47
C ARG A 84 -1.33 -16.89 -7.50
N GLN A 85 -2.09 -15.87 -7.13
CA GLN A 85 -3.11 -15.24 -7.95
C GLN A 85 -2.88 -13.74 -7.99
N ARG A 86 -3.33 -13.10 -9.08
CA ARG A 86 -3.35 -11.65 -9.16
C ARG A 86 -4.31 -11.07 -8.12
N PRO A 87 -4.00 -9.91 -7.53
CA PRO A 87 -4.91 -9.22 -6.61
C PRO A 87 -6.29 -8.99 -7.23
N GLN A 88 -7.33 -9.19 -6.43
CA GLN A 88 -8.70 -8.83 -6.77
C GLN A 88 -8.90 -7.31 -6.64
N GLN A 89 -9.93 -6.76 -7.30
CA GLN A 89 -10.25 -5.32 -7.26
C GLN A 89 -10.28 -4.74 -5.83
N ARG A 90 -10.98 -5.41 -4.90
CA ARG A 90 -11.04 -5.01 -3.48
C ARG A 90 -9.69 -4.96 -2.74
N THR A 91 -8.68 -5.64 -3.27
CA THR A 91 -7.32 -5.69 -2.73
C THR A 91 -6.48 -4.54 -3.25
N LEU A 92 -6.82 -3.99 -4.43
CA LEU A 92 -6.07 -2.91 -5.05
C LEU A 92 -6.10 -1.63 -4.21
N ALA A 93 -7.23 -1.29 -3.59
CA ALA A 93 -7.32 -0.14 -2.69
C ALA A 93 -6.30 -0.22 -1.55
N ARG A 94 -6.20 -1.38 -0.89
CA ARG A 94 -5.22 -1.62 0.20
C ARG A 94 -3.79 -1.51 -0.28
N LEU A 95 -3.47 -2.19 -1.39
CA LEU A 95 -2.13 -2.13 -1.97
C LEU A 95 -1.74 -0.71 -2.39
N ARG A 96 -2.72 0.06 -2.89
CA ARG A 96 -2.53 1.43 -3.33
C ARG A 96 -2.18 2.36 -2.16
N LEU A 97 -2.83 2.21 -1.00
CA LEU A 97 -2.48 2.99 0.19
C LEU A 97 -1.08 2.63 0.73
N ILE A 98 -0.68 1.37 0.65
CA ILE A 98 0.68 0.94 1.02
C ILE A 98 1.72 1.49 0.03
N ASP A 99 1.47 1.41 -1.29
CA ASP A 99 2.32 2.02 -2.32
C ASP A 99 2.45 3.53 -2.10
N LEU A 100 1.34 4.21 -1.77
CA LEU A 100 1.35 5.64 -1.47
C LEU A 100 2.19 5.96 -0.23
N TYR A 101 2.10 5.18 0.84
CA TYR A 101 2.97 5.31 2.01
C TYR A 101 4.46 5.31 1.60
N PHE A 102 4.88 4.34 0.78
CA PHE A 102 6.27 4.27 0.31
C PHE A 102 6.64 5.44 -0.60
N ARG A 103 5.73 5.93 -1.45
CA ARG A 103 5.98 7.11 -2.29
C ARG A 103 6.18 8.37 -1.47
N ILE A 104 5.47 8.51 -0.35
CA ILE A 104 5.57 9.67 0.54
C ILE A 104 6.85 9.57 1.39
N LYS A 105 7.06 8.44 2.08
CA LYS A 105 8.15 8.30 3.07
C LYS A 105 9.50 7.93 2.44
N TYR A 106 9.48 7.16 1.34
CA TYR A 106 10.69 6.63 0.70
C TYR A 106 10.63 6.68 -0.84
N PRO A 107 10.64 7.88 -1.46
CA PRO A 107 10.45 8.04 -2.91
C PRO A 107 11.39 7.19 -3.77
N GLU A 108 12.66 7.03 -3.35
CA GLU A 108 13.64 6.21 -4.06
C GLU A 108 13.32 4.71 -3.99
N ARG A 109 12.85 4.20 -2.83
CA ARG A 109 12.40 2.81 -2.71
C ARG A 109 11.14 2.57 -3.54
N ALA A 110 10.23 3.53 -3.58
CA ALA A 110 9.00 3.43 -4.37
C ALA A 110 9.26 3.26 -5.87
N ARG A 111 10.33 3.85 -6.41
CA ARG A 111 10.74 3.64 -7.81
C ARG A 111 11.12 2.18 -8.07
N LEU A 112 11.93 1.59 -7.20
CA LEU A 112 12.36 0.18 -7.30
C LEU A 112 11.20 -0.82 -7.13
N ILE A 113 10.19 -0.47 -6.32
CA ILE A 113 8.97 -1.28 -6.18
C ILE A 113 8.16 -1.27 -7.49
N ALA A 114 8.16 -0.15 -8.21
CA ALA A 114 7.36 0.06 -9.41
C ALA A 114 7.94 -0.55 -10.71
N GLU A 115 9.24 -0.87 -10.75
CA GLU A 115 9.95 -1.52 -11.88
C GLU A 115 9.42 -2.94 -12.16
#